data_AF-A0A382H5X1-F1
#
_entry.id   AF-A0A382H5X1-F1
#
_cell.length_a   1.000
_cell.length_b   1.000
_cell.length_c   1.000
_cell.angle_alpha   90.00
_cell.angle_beta   90.00
_cell.angle_gamma   90.00
#
_symmetry.space_group_name_H-M   'P 1'
#
loop_
_entity.id
_entity.type
_entity.pdbx_description
1 polymer ?
#
loop_
_entity_poly.entity_id
_entity_poly.type
_entity_poly.pdbx_seq_one_letter_code
_entity_poly.pdbx_strand_id
1 'polypeptide(L)' 'MKLNAGRGFRPEVSDPRCTGTCLQYESKQKWGESRYADGQKFCLTCHVFMKINKNICPCCKYELRTKPVNPRKK' A
#
# COMPACT_ATOMS: atom_id res chain seq x y z
N MET A 1 4.43 35.60 -6.40
CA MET A 1 3.52 34.47 -6.65
C MET A 1 4.04 33.25 -5.92
N LYS A 2 3.37 32.74 -4.89
CA LYS A 2 3.81 31.55 -4.14
C LYS A 2 3.28 30.31 -4.86
N LEU A 3 4.20 29.52 -5.42
CA LEU A 3 3.95 28.23 -6.07
C LEU A 3 3.41 27.26 -5.02
N ASN A 4 2.10 27.03 -4.99
CA ASN A 4 1.56 25.88 -4.27
C ASN A 4 1.83 24.65 -5.14
N ALA A 5 2.96 23.98 -4.89
CA ALA A 5 3.29 22.66 -5.42
C ALA A 5 2.31 21.62 -4.84
N GLY A 6 1.06 21.68 -5.30
CA GLY A 6 0.00 20.76 -4.91
C GLY A 6 0.16 19.44 -5.65
N ARG A 7 0.72 18.45 -4.96
CA ARG A 7 0.31 17.02 -4.94
C ARG A 7 1.38 16.16 -4.24
N GLY A 8 1.77 16.57 -3.03
CA GLY A 8 2.51 15.72 -2.10
C GLY A 8 1.55 15.05 -1.13
N PHE A 9 0.68 14.15 -1.61
CA PHE A 9 -0.17 13.36 -0.71
C PHE A 9 0.70 12.22 -0.14
N ARG A 10 1.59 12.55 0.82
CA ARG A 10 2.17 11.53 1.70
C ARG A 10 0.99 11.01 2.52
N PRO A 11 0.58 9.72 2.40
CA PRO A 11 -0.46 9.20 3.24
C PRO A 11 0.06 9.24 4.68
N GLU A 12 -0.43 10.20 5.47
CA GLU A 12 -0.35 10.11 6.92
C GLU A 12 -1.15 8.89 7.31
N VAL A 13 -0.43 7.79 7.59
CA VAL A 13 -1.06 6.52 7.92
C VAL A 13 -1.84 6.71 9.20
N SER A 14 -3.16 6.90 9.09
CA SER A 14 -3.99 7.41 10.17
C SER A 14 -4.35 6.34 11.22
N ASP A 15 -3.92 5.09 11.02
CA ASP A 15 -4.17 4.02 11.97
C ASP A 15 -3.09 4.01 13.06
N PRO A 16 -3.46 4.11 14.35
CA PRO A 16 -2.50 4.16 15.47
C PRO A 16 -1.65 2.88 15.61
N ARG A 17 -2.01 1.79 14.93
CA ARG A 17 -1.24 0.54 14.90
C ARG A 17 -0.14 0.57 13.83
N CYS A 18 -0.12 1.59 12.96
CA CYS A 18 0.90 1.71 11.94
C CYS A 18 2.06 2.60 12.41
N THR A 19 3.24 1.99 12.56
CA THR A 19 4.47 2.70 12.94
C THR A 19 5.14 3.42 11.76
N GLY A 20 4.61 3.30 10.53
CA GLY A 20 5.18 3.90 9.33
C GLY A 20 6.41 3.18 8.74
N THR A 21 6.95 2.16 9.41
CA THR A 21 8.10 1.37 8.91
C THR A 21 7.83 0.66 7.58
N CYS A 22 6.57 0.32 7.28
CA CYS A 22 6.19 -0.29 6.02
C CYS A 22 6.33 0.64 4.80
N LEU A 23 6.41 1.95 5.01
CA LEU A 23 6.60 2.93 3.93
C LEU A 23 7.96 2.76 3.24
N GLN A 24 8.95 2.18 3.93
CA GLN A 24 10.25 1.86 3.33
C GLN A 24 10.16 0.74 2.27
N TYR A 25 9.15 -0.12 2.39
CA TYR A 25 8.87 -1.21 1.44
C TYR A 25 7.79 -0.81 0.42
N GLU A 26 7.35 0.45 0.45
CA GLU A 26 6.37 0.97 -0.50
C GLU A 26 6.92 0.81 -1.91
N SER A 27 6.10 0.24 -2.79
CA SER A 27 6.44 0.09 -4.20
C SER A 27 5.45 0.86 -5.05
N LYS A 28 5.98 1.61 -6.02
CA LYS A 28 5.15 2.34 -6.97
C LYS A 28 4.48 1.36 -7.93
N GLN A 29 3.26 1.68 -8.33
CA GLN A 29 2.60 0.95 -9.40
C GLN A 29 3.37 1.17 -10.70
N LYS A 30 3.70 0.09 -11.40
CA LYS A 30 4.19 0.18 -12.78
C LYS A 30 3.04 0.46 -13.73
N TRP A 31 3.30 1.25 -14.76
CA TRP A 31 2.30 1.56 -15.78
C TRP A 31 1.91 0.30 -16.54
N GLY A 32 0.61 0.05 -16.71
CA GLY A 32 0.08 -1.07 -17.50
C GLY A 32 -0.13 -2.39 -16.75
N GLU A 33 0.37 -2.57 -15.53
CA GLU A 33 0.17 -3.79 -14.73
C GLU A 33 -0.64 -3.57 -13.46
N SER A 34 -1.44 -4.57 -13.10
CA SER A 34 -2.12 -4.60 -11.80
C SER A 34 -1.09 -4.73 -10.68
N ARG A 35 -1.24 -3.99 -9.58
CA ARG A 35 -0.34 -4.05 -8.42
C ARG A 35 -0.17 -5.49 -7.89
N TYR A 36 -1.24 -6.28 -7.91
CA TYR A 36 -1.20 -7.68 -7.49
C TYR A 36 -0.43 -8.57 -8.47
N ALA A 37 -0.41 -8.24 -9.77
CA ALA A 37 0.33 -8.99 -10.79
C ALA A 37 1.84 -8.79 -10.66
N ASP A 38 2.31 -7.58 -10.31
CA ASP A 38 3.73 -7.32 -9.98
C ASP A 38 4.17 -7.97 -8.64
N GLY A 39 3.26 -8.64 -7.92
CA GLY A 39 3.51 -9.26 -6.63
C GLY A 39 3.49 -8.27 -5.46
N GLN A 40 2.93 -7.08 -5.67
CA GLN A 40 2.72 -6.11 -4.60
C GLN A 40 1.53 -6.56 -3.75
N LYS A 41 1.64 -6.31 -2.45
CA LYS A 41 0.64 -6.71 -1.46
C LYS A 41 0.13 -5.48 -0.74
N PHE A 42 -1.14 -5.49 -0.37
CA PHE A 42 -1.80 -4.34 0.25
C PHE A 42 -2.06 -4.59 1.74
N CYS A 43 -1.61 -3.67 2.60
CA CYS A 43 -1.95 -3.71 4.01
C CYS A 43 -3.30 -3.02 4.26
N LEU A 44 -4.29 -3.73 4.80
CA LEU A 44 -5.59 -3.15 5.16
C LEU A 44 -5.51 -2.17 6.34
N THR A 45 -4.55 -2.33 7.24
CA THR A 45 -4.41 -1.43 8.40
C THR A 45 -3.70 -0.14 8.00
N CYS A 46 -2.60 -0.26 7.26
CA CYS A 46 -1.79 0.90 6.89
C CYS A 46 -2.16 1.51 5.54
N HIS A 47 -3.02 0.85 4.76
CA HIS A 47 -3.41 1.27 3.41
C HIS A 47 -2.24 1.51 2.45
N VAL A 48 -1.15 0.75 2.60
CA VAL A 48 0.06 0.87 1.78
C VAL A 48 0.23 -0.36 0.89
N PHE A 49 0.64 -0.14 -0.35
CA PHE A 49 1.11 -1.18 -1.26
C PHE A 49 2.61 -1.40 -1.09
N MET A 50 3.01 -2.62 -0.73
CA MET A 50 4.40 -2.96 -0.48
C MET A 50 4.79 -4.27 -1.15
N LYS A 51 6.06 -4.37 -1.56
CA LYS A 51 6.60 -5.58 -2.18
C LYS A 51 7.50 -6.30 -1.18
N ILE A 52 6.93 -7.29 -0.50
CA ILE A 52 7.65 -8.08 0.50
C ILE A 52 7.41 -9.57 0.29
N ASN A 53 8.40 -10.39 0.65
CA ASN A 53 8.33 -11.85 0.48
C ASN A 53 7.24 -12.47 1.37
N LYS A 54 7.09 -11.99 2.60
CA LYS A 54 6.08 -12.48 3.55
C LYS A 54 4.70 -11.89 3.27
N ASN A 55 3.63 -12.53 3.74
CA ASN A 55 2.26 -12.00 3.63
C ASN A 55 1.87 -11.21 4.89
N ILE A 56 2.82 -10.66 5.63
CA ILE A 56 2.58 -10.02 6.94
C ILE A 56 3.21 -8.64 6.91
N CYS A 57 2.47 -7.59 7.30
CA CYS A 57 3.05 -6.26 7.36
C CYS A 57 4.16 -6.20 8.43
N PRO A 58 5.36 -5.69 8.12
CA PRO A 58 6.38 -5.43 9.13
C PRO A 58 5.95 -4.35 10.15
N CYS A 59 4.95 -3.54 9.79
CA CYS A 59 4.45 -2.43 10.57
C CYS A 59 3.47 -2.83 11.69
N CYS A 60 2.36 -3.45 11.31
CA CYS A 60 1.22 -3.76 12.17
C CYS A 60 1.03 -5.27 12.39
N LYS A 61 1.88 -6.10 11.74
CA LYS A 61 1.83 -7.57 11.79
C LYS A 61 0.53 -8.20 11.30
N TYR A 62 -0.34 -7.44 10.63
CA TYR A 62 -1.53 -7.98 9.96
C TYR A 62 -1.18 -8.62 8.62
N GLU A 63 -2.02 -9.58 8.20
CA GLU A 63 -1.89 -10.20 6.89
C GLU A 63 -2.15 -9.21 5.76
N LEU A 64 -1.25 -9.21 4.79
CA LEU A 64 -1.32 -8.42 3.57
C LEU A 64 -2.23 -9.11 2.56
N ARG A 65 -3.09 -8.32 1.91
CA ARG A 65 -3.88 -8.80 0.78
C ARG A 65 -2.99 -9.03 -0.43
N THR A 66 -3.07 -10.24 -0.96
CA THR A 66 -2.38 -10.68 -2.18
C THR A 66 -3.32 -10.86 -3.37
N LYS A 67 -4.63 -10.85 -3.13
CA LYS A 67 -5.65 -11.04 -4.17
C LYS A 67 -6.62 -9.86 -4.18
N PRO A 68 -7.02 -9.39 -5.38
CA PRO A 68 -8.14 -8.48 -5.48
C PRO A 68 -9.41 -9.18 -4.97
N VAL A 69 -10.26 -8.44 -4.25
CA VAL A 69 -11.58 -8.96 -3.87
C VAL A 69 -12.45 -8.89 -5.12
N ASN A 70 -13.13 -10.00 -5.41
CA ASN A 70 -13.87 -10.22 -6.64
C ASN A 70 -14.79 -9.03 -6.98
N PRO A 71 -14.60 -8.32 -8.10
CA PRO A 71 -15.65 -7.44 -8.60
C PRO A 71 -16.83 -8.35 -8.96
N ARG A 72 -17.93 -8.15 -8.26
CA ARG A 72 -19.14 -8.98 -8.21
C ARG A 72 -19.42 -9.75 -9.51
N LYS A 73 -19.67 -11.05 -9.39
CA LYS A 73 -20.50 -11.78 -10.37
C LYS A 73 -21.89 -11.15 -10.33
N LYS A 74 -22.41 -10.69 -11.46
CA LYS A 74 -23.84 -10.45 -11.68
C LYS A 74 -24.26 -11.27 -12.88
#